data_AF-A0A2V3ZV21-F1
#
_entry.id   AF-A0A2V3ZV21-F1
#
_cell.length_a   1.000
_cell.length_b   1.000
_cell.length_c   1.000
_cell.angle_alpha   90.00
_cell.angle_beta   90.00
_cell.angle_gamma   90.00
#
_symmetry.space_group_name_H-M   'P 1'
#
loop_
_entity.id
_entity.type
_entity.pdbx_description
1 polymer ?
#
loop_
_entity_poly.entity_id
_entity_poly.type
_entity_poly.pdbx_seq_one_letter_code
_entity_poly.pdbx_strand_id
1 'polypeptide(L)'
;MRNSMLFIVATLLTFSCNPHPAKTDIFGKNATGNSINKEIQFNWLLDFNEKSTNTLVHDKRFEELKEIVIPDRNLRLLGFDSTLKRTFTSVMGGPPNQVKIDTTQNYLVASACRRGSCSEKGFIWFDLLSNKGVIAIVNHFPTKDYSDQPHLYITSKNYQSQTELREMVISEIKAWLKTERLTIPQDYWTFDF
;
A
#
# COMPACT_ATOMS: atom_id res chain seq x y z
N MET A 1 21.84 62.92 -47.56
CA MET A 1 20.95 62.62 -46.43
C MET A 1 20.28 61.27 -46.68
N ARG A 2 20.77 60.20 -46.05
CA ARG A 2 20.22 58.85 -46.17
C ARG A 2 20.12 58.25 -44.78
N ASN A 3 18.89 57.97 -44.36
CA ASN A 3 18.55 57.30 -43.12
C ASN A 3 18.79 55.79 -43.24
N SER A 4 19.43 55.25 -42.20
CA SER A 4 19.08 54.07 -41.41
C SER A 4 18.35 52.91 -42.08
N MET A 5 18.93 51.71 -42.02
CA MET A 5 18.39 50.66 -41.15
C MET A 5 19.45 49.60 -40.86
N LEU A 6 19.60 49.33 -39.57
CA LEU A 6 20.50 48.40 -38.92
C LEU A 6 19.69 47.11 -38.65
N PHE A 7 20.18 45.95 -39.07
CA PHE A 7 19.72 44.66 -38.53
C PHE A 7 20.94 43.86 -38.12
N ILE A 8 21.11 43.72 -36.80
CA ILE A 8 22.04 42.84 -36.13
C ILE A 8 21.32 41.49 -35.99
N VAL A 9 21.89 40.42 -36.56
CA VAL A 9 21.50 39.05 -36.21
C VAL A 9 22.66 38.41 -35.50
N ALA A 10 22.43 38.13 -34.22
CA ALA A 10 23.34 37.50 -33.30
C ALA A 10 23.05 35.99 -33.22
N THR A 11 24.12 35.20 -33.25
CA THR A 11 24.35 33.98 -32.46
C THR A 11 23.37 32.80 -32.61
N LEU A 12 23.86 31.62 -33.01
CA LEU A 12 24.24 30.51 -32.12
C LEU A 12 24.51 29.22 -32.91
N LEU A 13 25.58 28.55 -32.48
CA LEU A 13 26.02 27.21 -32.82
C LEU A 13 24.86 26.20 -32.76
N THR A 14 24.59 25.51 -33.87
CA THR A 14 23.74 24.32 -33.84
C THR A 14 24.57 23.10 -33.49
N PHE A 15 24.09 22.39 -32.48
CA PHE A 15 24.69 21.24 -31.83
C PHE A 15 24.89 20.05 -32.78
N SER A 16 26.09 19.48 -32.71
CA SER A 16 26.39 18.11 -33.14
C SER A 16 25.68 17.10 -32.25
N CYS A 17 25.18 16.03 -32.85
CA CYS A 17 24.58 14.86 -32.19
C CYS A 17 25.41 14.35 -31.01
N ASN A 18 24.73 13.95 -29.91
CA ASN A 18 25.05 12.72 -29.20
C ASN A 18 23.85 12.23 -28.36
N PRO A 19 23.83 10.92 -28.01
CA PRO A 19 22.65 10.09 -28.01
C PRO A 19 21.94 10.03 -26.66
N HIS A 20 20.74 9.46 -26.68
CA HIS A 20 19.96 9.02 -25.52
C HIS A 20 20.84 8.48 -24.38
N PRO A 21 20.62 8.87 -23.11
CA PRO A 21 21.23 8.18 -21.99
C PRO A 21 20.68 6.76 -21.93
N ALA A 22 21.58 5.79 -22.01
CA ALA A 22 21.33 4.37 -21.82
C ALA A 22 20.70 4.11 -20.44
N LYS A 23 19.81 3.12 -20.40
CA LYS A 23 19.30 2.53 -19.16
C LYS A 23 20.50 2.10 -18.30
N THR A 24 20.65 2.69 -17.13
CA THR A 24 21.62 2.24 -16.14
C THR A 24 21.15 0.93 -15.53
N ASP A 25 21.80 -0.16 -15.91
CA ASP A 25 21.72 -1.46 -15.24
C ASP A 25 22.19 -1.31 -13.78
N ILE A 26 21.32 -1.59 -12.83
CA ILE A 26 21.63 -1.64 -11.40
C ILE A 26 22.25 -3.00 -11.08
N PHE A 27 23.43 -3.32 -11.62
CA PHE A 27 24.15 -4.54 -11.26
C PHE A 27 25.65 -4.32 -11.22
N GLY A 28 26.13 -3.78 -10.10
CA GLY A 28 27.52 -3.89 -9.70
C GLY A 28 27.79 -5.30 -9.16
N LYS A 29 28.58 -6.10 -9.88
CA LYS A 29 29.13 -7.35 -9.36
C LYS A 29 30.23 -7.03 -8.36
N ASN A 30 30.10 -7.50 -7.11
CA ASN A 30 31.23 -7.60 -6.19
C ASN A 30 31.66 -9.06 -6.04
N ALA A 31 32.97 -9.27 -6.21
CA ALA A 31 33.65 -10.55 -6.10
C ALA A 31 34.02 -10.81 -4.64
N THR A 32 33.12 -11.44 -3.90
CA THR A 32 33.40 -12.36 -2.78
C THR A 32 32.08 -13.00 -2.38
N GLY A 33 32.02 -14.33 -2.50
CA GLY A 33 30.81 -15.11 -2.29
C GLY A 33 30.37 -15.11 -0.83
N ASN A 34 29.48 -14.19 -0.48
CA ASN A 34 28.23 -14.46 0.24
C ASN A 34 27.37 -13.17 0.27
N SER A 35 26.80 -12.78 -0.87
CA SER A 35 25.64 -11.90 -0.85
C SER A 35 24.40 -12.78 -0.94
N ILE A 36 23.64 -12.85 0.15
CA ILE A 36 22.23 -13.24 0.03
C ILE A 36 21.61 -12.10 -0.79
N ASN A 37 21.62 -12.24 -2.11
CA ASN A 37 20.70 -11.54 -2.99
C ASN A 37 19.33 -12.00 -2.53
N LYS A 38 18.77 -11.24 -1.58
CA LYS A 38 17.39 -11.36 -1.12
C LYS A 38 16.55 -10.91 -2.31
N GLU A 39 16.43 -11.79 -3.29
CA GLU A 39 15.42 -11.72 -4.33
C GLU A 39 14.12 -11.45 -3.59
N ILE A 40 13.56 -10.25 -3.78
CA ILE A 40 12.45 -9.76 -2.97
C ILE A 40 11.31 -10.76 -3.12
N GLN A 41 11.06 -11.51 -2.05
CA GLN A 41 10.13 -12.65 -1.98
C GLN A 41 8.72 -12.29 -2.51
N PHE A 42 8.39 -11.00 -2.55
CA PHE A 42 7.12 -10.45 -2.99
C PHE A 42 7.21 -9.57 -4.25
N ASN A 43 8.24 -9.73 -5.10
CA ASN A 43 8.34 -8.99 -6.37
C ASN A 43 7.12 -9.16 -7.27
N TRP A 44 6.42 -10.30 -7.15
CA TRP A 44 5.18 -10.52 -7.87
C TRP A 44 4.06 -9.52 -7.54
N LEU A 45 4.11 -8.86 -6.38
CA LEU A 45 3.17 -7.80 -6.04
C LEU A 45 3.28 -6.62 -7.01
N LEU A 46 4.46 -6.38 -7.60
CA LEU A 46 4.69 -5.29 -8.56
C LEU A 46 3.78 -5.40 -9.79
N ASP A 47 3.37 -6.63 -10.16
CA ASP A 47 2.44 -6.88 -11.26
C ASP A 47 1.03 -6.32 -11.00
N PHE A 48 0.73 -5.90 -9.77
CA PHE A 48 -0.58 -5.41 -9.36
C PHE A 48 -0.68 -3.90 -9.30
N ASN A 49 0.39 -3.14 -9.58
CA ASN A 49 0.30 -1.69 -9.58
C ASN A 49 -0.83 -1.20 -10.51
N GLU A 50 -1.67 -0.30 -10.01
CA GLU A 50 -2.85 0.26 -10.68
C GLU A 50 -3.96 -0.74 -11.05
N LYS A 51 -3.75 -2.05 -10.80
CA LYS A 51 -4.79 -3.07 -10.93
C LYS A 51 -5.77 -2.94 -9.77
N SER A 52 -6.93 -3.55 -9.95
CA SER A 52 -7.94 -3.57 -8.91
C SER A 52 -7.50 -4.43 -7.72
N THR A 53 -7.81 -4.00 -6.48
CA THR A 53 -7.62 -4.81 -5.27
C THR A 53 -8.27 -6.19 -5.40
N ASN A 54 -9.40 -6.29 -6.10
CA ASN A 54 -10.07 -7.57 -6.35
C ASN A 54 -9.18 -8.53 -7.15
N THR A 55 -8.43 -8.02 -8.14
CA THR A 55 -7.45 -8.80 -8.90
C THR A 55 -6.35 -9.34 -7.98
N LEU A 56 -5.85 -8.52 -7.05
CA LEU A 56 -4.86 -8.93 -6.05
C LEU A 56 -5.42 -10.01 -5.10
N VAL A 57 -6.61 -9.79 -4.55
CA VAL A 57 -7.24 -10.70 -3.56
C VAL A 57 -7.58 -12.06 -4.18
N HIS A 58 -7.88 -12.11 -5.49
CA HIS A 58 -8.13 -13.35 -6.21
C HIS A 58 -6.87 -14.08 -6.69
N ASP A 59 -5.68 -13.48 -6.58
CA ASP A 59 -4.44 -14.19 -6.85
C ASP A 59 -4.14 -15.17 -5.70
N LYS A 60 -3.86 -16.44 -6.04
CA LYS A 60 -3.57 -17.48 -5.04
C LYS A 60 -2.41 -17.12 -4.10
N ARG A 61 -1.45 -16.31 -4.56
CA ARG A 61 -0.29 -15.87 -3.77
C ARG A 61 -0.67 -14.85 -2.70
N PHE A 62 -1.87 -14.26 -2.77
CA PHE A 62 -2.38 -13.40 -1.71
C PHE A 62 -2.53 -14.13 -0.37
N GLU A 63 -2.73 -15.45 -0.40
CA GLU A 63 -2.70 -16.26 0.83
C GLU A 63 -1.33 -16.17 1.54
N GLU A 64 -0.23 -16.19 0.78
CA GLU A 64 1.13 -16.05 1.35
C GLU A 64 1.30 -14.70 2.06
N LEU A 65 0.76 -13.63 1.46
CA LEU A 65 0.77 -12.30 2.06
C LEU A 65 -0.03 -12.27 3.38
N LYS A 66 -1.21 -12.87 3.40
CA LYS A 66 -2.03 -12.97 4.62
C LYS A 66 -1.33 -13.76 5.72
N GLU A 67 -0.65 -14.84 5.38
CA GLU A 67 0.08 -15.65 6.36
C GLU A 67 1.23 -14.91 7.04
N ILE A 68 1.83 -13.93 6.36
CA ILE A 68 2.94 -13.14 6.90
C ILE A 68 2.45 -11.92 7.66
N VAL A 69 1.37 -11.28 7.19
CA VAL A 69 0.91 -9.99 7.72
C VAL A 69 -0.09 -10.15 8.85
N ILE A 70 -0.94 -11.18 8.81
CA ILE A 70 -2.13 -11.27 9.67
C ILE A 70 -1.90 -12.29 10.79
N PRO A 71 -2.01 -11.90 12.08
CA PRO A 71 -1.92 -12.84 13.20
C PRO A 71 -2.96 -13.96 13.10
N ASP A 72 -2.58 -15.16 13.51
CA ASP A 72 -3.48 -16.32 13.49
C ASP A 72 -4.29 -16.38 14.78
N ARG A 73 -5.46 -15.72 14.76
CA ARG A 73 -6.38 -15.68 15.90
C ARG A 73 -7.82 -15.52 15.47
N ASN A 74 -8.72 -15.88 16.38
CA ASN A 74 -10.15 -15.62 16.25
C ASN A 74 -10.50 -14.30 16.95
N LEU A 75 -11.36 -13.52 16.31
CA LEU A 75 -11.85 -12.27 16.86
C LEU A 75 -13.29 -12.03 16.40
N ARG A 76 -14.09 -11.40 17.26
CA ARG A 76 -15.40 -10.88 16.88
C ARG A 76 -15.23 -9.53 16.19
N LEU A 77 -15.42 -9.51 14.88
CA LEU A 77 -15.50 -8.29 14.07
C LEU A 77 -16.68 -8.45 13.11
N LEU A 78 -17.26 -7.35 12.65
CA LEU A 78 -18.36 -7.36 11.68
C LEU A 78 -19.62 -8.11 12.21
N GLY A 79 -19.76 -8.24 13.53
CA GLY A 79 -20.90 -8.85 14.21
C GLY A 79 -20.81 -10.38 14.41
N PHE A 80 -19.71 -11.04 14.04
CA PHE A 80 -19.57 -12.50 14.15
C PHE A 80 -18.16 -12.94 14.56
N ASP A 81 -18.04 -14.13 15.14
CA ASP A 81 -16.76 -14.76 15.46
C ASP A 81 -16.18 -15.43 14.21
N SER A 82 -14.94 -15.10 13.86
CA SER A 82 -14.24 -15.70 12.72
C SER A 82 -12.72 -15.59 12.91
N THR A 83 -11.95 -16.32 12.11
CA THR A 83 -10.52 -16.07 11.99
C THR A 83 -10.30 -14.66 11.42
N LEU A 84 -9.28 -13.96 11.91
CA LEU A 84 -8.96 -12.62 11.45
C LEU A 84 -8.66 -12.58 9.94
N LYS A 85 -7.97 -13.61 9.42
CA LYS A 85 -7.70 -13.76 7.97
C LYS A 85 -8.98 -13.84 7.13
N ARG A 86 -9.98 -14.60 7.59
CA ARG A 86 -11.28 -14.71 6.91
C ARG A 86 -12.05 -13.40 6.99
N THR A 87 -12.05 -12.75 8.15
CA THR A 87 -12.65 -11.43 8.33
C THR A 87 -12.01 -10.42 7.38
N PHE A 88 -10.68 -10.36 7.34
CA PHE A 88 -9.93 -9.48 6.45
C PHE A 88 -10.24 -9.74 4.97
N THR A 89 -10.26 -11.01 4.56
CA THR A 89 -10.64 -11.38 3.19
C THR A 89 -12.05 -10.90 2.84
N SER A 90 -13.00 -10.95 3.78
CA SER A 90 -14.38 -10.51 3.55
C SER A 90 -14.49 -9.00 3.29
N VAL A 91 -13.71 -8.18 4.01
CA VAL A 91 -13.70 -6.71 3.84
C VAL A 91 -12.84 -6.25 2.67
N MET A 92 -12.15 -7.18 2.01
CA MET A 92 -11.36 -6.93 0.80
C MET A 92 -12.07 -7.37 -0.49
N GLY A 93 -13.30 -7.92 -0.41
CA GLY A 93 -14.00 -8.59 -1.52
C GLY A 93 -15.09 -7.79 -2.25
N GLY A 94 -15.31 -6.52 -1.91
CA GLY A 94 -16.28 -5.62 -2.55
C GLY A 94 -15.73 -4.89 -3.79
N PRO A 95 -16.40 -3.82 -4.27
CA PRO A 95 -15.89 -3.01 -5.37
C PRO A 95 -14.46 -2.56 -5.06
N PRO A 96 -13.50 -2.87 -5.95
CA PRO A 96 -12.10 -2.69 -5.62
C PRO A 96 -11.66 -1.25 -5.80
N ASN A 97 -10.88 -0.74 -4.86
CA ASN A 97 -9.99 0.38 -5.15
C ASN A 97 -8.81 -0.11 -6.00
N GLN A 98 -8.01 0.82 -6.49
CA GLN A 98 -6.75 0.48 -7.16
C GLN A 98 -5.68 0.14 -6.11
N VAL A 99 -4.88 -0.87 -6.42
CA VAL A 99 -3.64 -1.16 -5.71
C VAL A 99 -2.64 -0.06 -6.08
N LYS A 100 -2.00 0.53 -5.08
CA LYS A 100 -0.95 1.54 -5.24
C LYS A 100 0.37 0.91 -4.82
N ILE A 101 1.39 1.05 -5.66
CA ILE A 101 2.76 0.67 -5.31
C ILE A 101 3.64 1.91 -5.41
N ASP A 102 4.31 2.23 -4.32
CA ASP A 102 5.34 3.26 -4.28
C ASP A 102 6.70 2.58 -4.41
N THR A 103 7.28 2.63 -5.60
CA THR A 103 8.60 2.04 -5.89
C THR A 103 9.75 2.84 -5.30
N THR A 104 9.52 4.10 -4.89
CA THR A 104 10.56 4.93 -4.25
C THR A 104 10.71 4.54 -2.79
N GLN A 105 9.58 4.34 -2.12
CA GLN A 105 9.52 3.97 -0.70
C GLN A 105 9.36 2.46 -0.47
N ASN A 106 9.23 1.69 -1.54
CA ASN A 106 9.14 0.23 -1.57
C ASN A 106 7.99 -0.33 -0.73
N TYR A 107 6.77 0.20 -0.92
CA TYR A 107 5.58 -0.36 -0.28
C TYR A 107 4.41 -0.50 -1.24
N LEU A 108 3.50 -1.39 -0.88
CA LEU A 108 2.19 -1.56 -1.49
C LEU A 108 1.11 -1.10 -0.53
N VAL A 109 0.07 -0.48 -1.08
CA VAL A 109 -1.21 -0.23 -0.42
C VAL A 109 -2.33 -0.83 -1.26
N ALA A 110 -3.23 -1.54 -0.61
CA ALA A 110 -4.48 -1.99 -1.22
C ALA A 110 -5.63 -1.86 -0.23
N SER A 111 -6.81 -1.53 -0.74
CA SER A 111 -8.02 -1.46 0.07
C SER A 111 -9.25 -1.80 -0.76
N ALA A 112 -10.31 -2.21 -0.09
CA ALA A 112 -11.64 -2.41 -0.67
C ALA A 112 -12.70 -2.36 0.43
N CYS A 113 -13.94 -2.63 0.07
CA CYS A 113 -15.05 -2.72 1.01
C CYS A 113 -15.55 -4.15 1.15
N ARG A 114 -16.38 -4.45 2.15
CA ARG A 114 -17.06 -5.74 2.24
C ARG A 114 -18.15 -5.83 1.18
N ARG A 115 -18.23 -6.97 0.49
CA ARG A 115 -19.29 -7.20 -0.50
C ARG A 115 -20.67 -7.07 0.16
N GLY A 116 -21.51 -6.19 -0.39
CA GLY A 116 -22.85 -5.92 0.12
C GLY A 116 -22.91 -4.98 1.32
N SER A 117 -21.76 -4.48 1.81
CA SER A 117 -21.70 -3.50 2.91
C SER A 117 -20.43 -2.66 2.80
N CYS A 118 -20.50 -1.50 2.14
CA CYS A 118 -19.32 -0.65 1.97
C CYS A 118 -19.01 0.26 3.18
N SER A 119 -19.80 0.20 4.25
CA SER A 119 -19.46 0.77 5.55
C SER A 119 -18.30 0.02 6.20
N GLU A 120 -18.19 -1.30 5.98
CA GLU A 120 -17.03 -2.07 6.42
C GLU A 120 -15.98 -2.17 5.32
N LYS A 121 -14.72 -1.94 5.68
CA LYS A 121 -13.62 -1.81 4.71
C LYS A 121 -12.35 -2.44 5.23
N GLY A 122 -11.54 -2.94 4.29
CA GLY A 122 -10.22 -3.48 4.55
C GLY A 122 -9.15 -2.61 3.93
N PHE A 123 -8.00 -2.56 4.58
CA PHE A 123 -6.79 -1.91 4.11
C PHE A 123 -5.59 -2.78 4.46
N ILE A 124 -4.63 -2.85 3.56
CA ILE A 124 -3.31 -3.44 3.80
C ILE A 124 -2.22 -2.50 3.31
N TRP A 125 -1.22 -2.30 4.16
CA TRP A 125 0.06 -1.72 3.81
C TRP A 125 1.14 -2.79 3.95
N PHE A 126 2.05 -2.89 3.00
CA PHE A 126 3.10 -3.90 3.00
C PHE A 126 4.44 -3.33 2.50
N ASP A 127 5.48 -3.46 3.31
CA ASP A 127 6.86 -3.09 3.01
C ASP A 127 7.53 -4.21 2.20
N LEU A 128 7.87 -3.90 0.94
CA LEU A 128 8.43 -4.86 -0.01
C LEU A 128 9.88 -5.25 0.33
N LEU A 129 10.62 -4.46 1.12
CA LEU A 129 12.00 -4.76 1.47
C LEU A 129 12.10 -5.60 2.74
N SER A 130 11.34 -5.23 3.76
CA SER A 130 11.34 -5.89 5.07
C SER A 130 10.37 -7.06 5.17
N ASN A 131 9.46 -7.22 4.20
CA ASN A 131 8.35 -8.19 4.22
C ASN A 131 7.45 -8.04 5.46
N LYS A 132 7.31 -6.80 5.94
CA LYS A 132 6.44 -6.44 7.04
C LYS A 132 5.17 -5.80 6.52
N GLY A 133 4.07 -5.92 7.25
CA GLY A 133 2.82 -5.33 6.81
C GLY A 133 1.87 -5.06 7.95
N VAL A 134 0.89 -4.22 7.69
CA VAL A 134 -0.16 -3.84 8.62
C VAL A 134 -1.48 -3.96 7.89
N ILE A 135 -2.48 -4.54 8.56
CA ILE A 135 -3.86 -4.44 8.10
C ILE A 135 -4.64 -3.47 8.97
N ALA A 136 -5.64 -2.83 8.36
CA ALA A 136 -6.65 -2.07 9.07
C ALA A 136 -8.04 -2.49 8.59
N ILE A 137 -9.00 -2.55 9.53
CA ILE A 137 -10.38 -2.93 9.28
C ILE A 137 -11.30 -1.86 9.88
N VAL A 138 -12.15 -1.27 9.04
CA VAL A 138 -13.26 -0.43 9.48
C VAL A 138 -14.44 -1.34 9.82
N ASN A 139 -14.94 -1.24 11.05
CA ASN A 139 -15.97 -2.10 11.60
C ASN A 139 -17.04 -1.28 12.34
N HIS A 140 -18.31 -1.51 12.00
CA HIS A 140 -19.46 -0.92 12.70
C HIS A 140 -20.04 -1.82 13.81
N PHE A 141 -19.46 -3.00 14.04
CA PHE A 141 -19.92 -3.95 15.05
C PHE A 141 -18.76 -4.30 16.01
N PRO A 142 -18.34 -3.36 16.87
CA PRO A 142 -17.33 -3.65 17.91
C PRO A 142 -17.85 -4.68 18.93
N THR A 143 -19.17 -4.77 19.08
CA THR A 143 -19.89 -5.78 19.87
C THR A 143 -20.88 -6.52 18.96
N LYS A 144 -21.96 -7.09 19.53
CA LYS A 144 -23.07 -7.66 18.74
C LYS A 144 -23.94 -6.58 18.09
N ASP A 145 -23.92 -5.38 18.64
CA ASP A 145 -24.80 -4.29 18.21
C ASP A 145 -24.11 -3.41 17.18
N TYR A 146 -24.90 -2.91 16.24
CA TYR A 146 -24.44 -1.92 15.27
C TYR A 146 -24.17 -0.60 15.97
N SER A 147 -23.05 0.02 15.61
CA SER A 147 -22.64 1.36 16.02
C SER A 147 -22.61 2.26 14.80
N ASP A 148 -23.32 3.39 14.86
CA ASP A 148 -23.19 4.45 13.85
C ASP A 148 -21.76 4.98 13.77
N GLN A 149 -21.02 4.91 14.88
CA GLN A 149 -19.60 5.25 14.91
C GLN A 149 -18.75 4.06 14.46
N PRO A 150 -18.01 4.18 13.34
CA PRO A 150 -17.06 3.15 12.93
C PRO A 150 -15.91 3.05 13.93
N HIS A 151 -15.44 1.83 14.16
CA HIS A 151 -14.20 1.54 14.87
C HIS A 151 -13.14 1.10 13.86
N LEU A 152 -11.89 1.50 14.12
CA LEU A 152 -10.75 1.11 13.30
C LEU A 152 -9.89 0.10 14.06
N TYR A 153 -9.84 -1.13 13.56
CA TYR A 153 -8.97 -2.16 14.10
C TYR A 153 -7.69 -2.27 13.28
N ILE A 154 -6.53 -2.11 13.90
CA ILE A 154 -5.20 -2.10 13.26
C ILE A 154 -4.35 -3.17 13.91
N THR A 155 -3.68 -3.99 13.09
CA THR A 155 -2.82 -5.07 13.58
C THR A 155 -1.75 -5.46 12.56
N SER A 156 -0.74 -6.17 13.06
CA SER A 156 0.27 -6.86 12.29
C SER A 156 0.74 -8.09 13.03
N LYS A 157 1.19 -9.12 12.29
CA LYS A 157 1.93 -10.26 12.82
C LYS A 157 3.43 -9.98 13.02
N ASN A 158 3.96 -8.96 12.35
CA ASN A 158 5.40 -8.74 12.19
C ASN A 158 5.90 -7.35 12.66
N TYR A 159 5.00 -6.54 13.21
CA TYR A 159 5.32 -5.43 14.11
C TYR A 159 4.94 -5.83 15.54
N GLN A 160 5.78 -5.49 16.52
CA GLN A 160 5.60 -5.86 17.93
C GLN A 160 4.78 -4.84 18.71
N SER A 161 4.67 -3.60 18.21
CA SER A 161 3.95 -2.53 18.89
C SER A 161 3.56 -1.42 17.92
N GLN A 162 2.60 -0.60 18.35
CA GLN A 162 2.25 0.63 17.64
C GLN A 162 3.46 1.58 17.51
N THR A 163 4.35 1.61 18.49
CA THR A 163 5.54 2.48 18.49
C THR A 163 6.59 2.06 17.45
N GLU A 164 6.56 0.82 16.96
CA GLU A 164 7.42 0.35 15.88
C GLU A 164 6.89 0.77 14.49
N LEU A 165 5.62 1.19 14.39
CA LEU A 165 5.06 1.63 13.12
C LEU A 165 5.78 2.87 12.61
N ARG A 166 6.28 2.79 11.38
CA ARG A 166 6.81 3.96 10.67
C ARG A 166 5.68 4.99 10.53
N GLU A 167 6.00 6.27 10.71
CA GLU A 167 5.03 7.37 10.57
C GLU A 167 4.25 7.31 9.24
N MET A 168 4.92 6.85 8.18
CA MET A 168 4.30 6.67 6.87
C MET A 168 3.12 5.69 6.88
N VAL A 169 3.13 4.64 7.72
CA VAL A 169 2.04 3.67 7.79
C VAL A 169 0.78 4.36 8.32
N ILE A 170 0.93 5.13 9.40
CA ILE A 170 -0.15 5.93 9.97
C ILE A 170 -0.63 7.00 8.97
N SER A 171 0.31 7.61 8.23
CA SER A 171 -0.02 8.57 7.17
C SER A 171 -0.87 7.95 6.06
N GLU A 172 -0.49 6.77 5.55
CA GLU A 172 -1.25 6.06 4.52
C GLU A 172 -2.63 5.60 5.03
N ILE A 173 -2.74 5.15 6.29
CA ILE A 173 -4.04 4.85 6.92
C ILE A 173 -4.92 6.10 6.96
N LYS A 174 -4.38 7.24 7.42
CA LYS A 174 -5.12 8.52 7.47
C LYS A 174 -5.53 8.99 6.07
N ALA A 175 -4.65 8.87 5.08
CA ALA A 175 -4.92 9.22 3.69
C ALA A 175 -6.02 8.33 3.08
N TRP A 176 -5.99 7.04 3.38
CA TRP A 176 -7.03 6.10 2.99
C TRP A 176 -8.38 6.47 3.61
N LEU A 177 -8.46 6.66 4.92
CA LEU A 177 -9.71 7.06 5.60
C LEU A 177 -10.29 8.35 5.00
N LYS A 178 -9.45 9.34 4.72
CA LYS A 178 -9.87 10.58 4.06
C LYS A 178 -10.44 10.33 2.66
N THR A 179 -9.82 9.46 1.89
CA THR A 179 -10.29 9.08 0.53
C THR A 179 -11.65 8.39 0.59
N GLU A 180 -11.85 7.52 1.58
CA GLU A 180 -13.11 6.83 1.86
C GLU A 180 -14.17 7.74 2.53
N ARG A 181 -13.83 9.01 2.79
CA ARG A 181 -14.67 9.99 3.50
C ARG A 181 -15.11 9.50 4.88
N LEU A 182 -14.22 8.78 5.57
CA LEU A 182 -14.40 8.30 6.93
C LEU A 182 -13.67 9.20 7.92
N THR A 183 -14.39 9.67 8.92
CA THR A 183 -13.83 10.37 10.08
C THR A 183 -13.96 9.45 11.28
N ILE A 184 -12.85 8.83 11.68
CA ILE A 184 -12.80 7.93 12.84
C ILE A 184 -11.95 8.61 13.92
N PRO A 185 -12.54 9.03 15.05
CA PRO A 185 -11.79 9.58 16.17
C PRO A 185 -10.70 8.62 16.66
N GLN A 186 -9.54 9.13 17.09
CA GLN A 186 -8.38 8.30 17.47
C GLN A 186 -8.66 7.36 18.64
N ASP A 187 -9.56 7.73 19.55
CA ASP A 187 -10.05 6.91 20.66
C ASP A 187 -10.87 5.68 20.20
N TYR A 188 -11.30 5.66 18.92
CA TYR A 188 -11.96 4.53 18.28
C TYR A 188 -10.98 3.68 17.45
N TRP A 189 -9.68 3.95 17.56
CA TRP A 189 -8.63 3.15 16.93
C TRP A 189 -8.11 2.14 17.94
N THR A 190 -8.21 0.87 17.60
CA THR A 190 -7.64 -0.24 18.38
C THR A 190 -6.37 -0.71 17.68
N PHE A 191 -5.23 -0.64 18.37
CA PHE A 191 -3.97 -1.21 17.94
C PHE A 191 -3.74 -2.54 18.68
N ASP A 192 -3.60 -3.63 17.93
CA ASP A 192 -3.51 -4.99 18.47
C ASP A 192 -2.33 -5.74 17.83
N PHE A 193 -1.12 -5.49 18.34
CA PHE A 193 0.15 -6.05 17.88
C PHE A 193 0.60 -7.23 18.74
#